data_AF-F7JII9-F1
#
_entry.id   AF-F7JII9-F1
#
_cell.length_a   1.000
_cell.length_b   1.000
_cell.length_c   1.000
_cell.angle_alpha   90.00
_cell.angle_beta   90.00
_cell.angle_gamma   90.00
#
_symmetry.space_group_name_H-M   'P 1'
#
loop_
_entity.id
_entity.type
_entity.pdbx_description
1 polymer ?
#
loop_
_entity_poly.entity_id
_entity_poly.type
_entity_poly.pdbx_seq_one_letter_code
_entity_poly.pdbx_strand_id
1 'polypeptide(L)'
;MSSAKHFTEVLIGGKVYTLSGFEGEEYLQKVSSYLNHKITECTNSEGYRKQSADTRNVLLALNIADDYFKAKKQGDSLESDIELKDKEMYDLKHELISVQIKLENAEKELAKMKEENNDLQMQIVKLETEMKNRRK
;
A
#
# COMPACT_ATOMS: atom_id res chain seq x y z
N MET A 1 -3.00 6.20 31.59
CA MET A 1 -4.42 6.53 31.36
C MET A 1 -5.18 5.22 31.34
N SER A 2 -5.99 4.94 32.37
CA SER A 2 -6.76 3.69 32.45
C SER A 2 -7.82 3.71 31.36
N SER A 3 -7.66 2.91 30.30
CA SER A 3 -8.74 2.68 29.33
C SER A 3 -9.89 2.03 30.10
N ALA A 4 -10.95 2.78 30.34
CA ALA A 4 -12.11 2.28 31.09
C ALA A 4 -12.74 1.12 30.30
N LYS A 5 -13.15 0.06 31.01
CA LYS A 5 -13.93 -1.00 30.38
C LYS A 5 -15.28 -0.42 29.97
N HIS A 6 -15.60 -0.54 28.69
CA HIS A 6 -16.91 -0.22 28.15
C HIS A 6 -17.84 -1.42 28.33
N PHE A 7 -19.08 -1.12 28.69
CA PHE A 7 -20.16 -2.10 28.77
C PHE A 7 -21.18 -1.75 27.71
N THR A 8 -21.52 -2.72 26.86
CA THR A 8 -22.43 -2.52 25.73
C THR A 8 -23.40 -3.69 25.66
N GLU A 9 -24.69 -3.39 25.56
CA GLU A 9 -25.70 -4.40 25.32
C GLU A 9 -25.84 -4.68 23.82
N VAL A 10 -25.81 -5.95 23.46
CA VAL A 10 -25.91 -6.40 22.08
C VAL A 10 -26.92 -7.55 21.98
N LEU A 11 -27.63 -7.62 20.85
CA LEU A 11 -28.52 -8.74 20.53
C LEU A 11 -27.75 -9.78 19.74
N ILE A 12 -27.57 -11.00 20.25
CA ILE A 12 -26.91 -12.12 19.56
C ILE A 12 -27.84 -13.33 19.55
N GLY A 13 -28.17 -13.85 18.37
CA GLY A 13 -29.01 -15.05 18.22
C GLY A 13 -30.38 -14.93 18.90
N GLY A 14 -30.95 -13.72 18.94
CA GLY A 14 -32.22 -13.43 19.60
C GLY A 14 -32.16 -13.25 21.13
N LYS A 15 -30.96 -13.25 21.73
CA LYS A 15 -30.75 -13.01 23.17
C LYS A 15 -29.92 -11.75 23.39
N VAL A 16 -30.25 -10.99 24.43
CA VAL A 16 -29.48 -9.80 24.83
C VAL A 16 -28.30 -10.22 25.69
N TYR A 17 -27.11 -9.73 25.35
CA TYR A 17 -25.87 -9.95 26.07
C TYR A 17 -25.24 -8.60 26.43
N THR A 18 -24.72 -8.48 27.65
CA THR A 18 -23.88 -7.35 28.04
C THR A 18 -22.42 -7.74 27.81
N LEU A 19 -21.79 -7.16 26.79
CA LEU A 19 -20.37 -7.32 26.51
C LEU A 19 -19.57 -6.30 27.30
N SER A 20 -18.41 -6.72 27.81
CA SER A 20 -17.44 -5.84 28.46
C SER A 20 -16.12 -5.91 27.71
N GLY A 21 -15.54 -4.77 27.34
CA GLY A 21 -14.30 -4.71 26.57
C GLY A 21 -13.61 -3.35 26.63
N PHE A 22 -12.45 -3.25 26.00
CA PHE A 22 -11.76 -1.97 25.81
C PHE A 22 -12.14 -1.28 24.50
N GLU A 23 -12.78 -2.03 23.61
CA GLU A 23 -13.28 -1.54 22.34
C GLU A 23 -14.52 -0.66 22.54
N GLY A 24 -14.71 0.28 21.62
CA GLY A 24 -15.89 1.14 21.61
C GLY A 24 -17.17 0.37 21.29
N GLU A 25 -18.30 0.96 21.70
CA GLU A 25 -19.64 0.41 21.45
C GLU A 25 -19.88 0.10 19.97
N GLU A 26 -19.53 1.01 19.06
CA GLU A 26 -19.73 0.82 17.61
C GLU A 26 -19.03 -0.46 17.09
N TYR A 27 -17.79 -0.69 17.55
CA TYR A 27 -17.05 -1.89 17.16
C TYR A 27 -17.72 -3.15 17.72
N LEU A 28 -18.12 -3.15 18.99
CA LEU A 28 -18.82 -4.29 19.60
C LEU A 28 -20.17 -4.57 18.92
N GLN A 29 -20.91 -3.54 18.51
CA GLN A 29 -22.14 -3.69 17.73
C GLN A 29 -21.87 -4.28 16.35
N LYS A 30 -20.77 -3.87 15.69
CA LYS A 30 -20.35 -4.44 14.41
C LYS A 30 -19.98 -5.91 14.53
N VAL A 31 -19.22 -6.29 15.57
CA VAL A 31 -18.86 -7.69 15.85
C VAL A 31 -20.11 -8.53 16.13
N SER A 32 -21.05 -8.02 16.93
CA SER A 32 -22.33 -8.68 17.20
C SER A 32 -23.15 -8.89 15.92
N SER A 33 -23.24 -7.86 15.08
CA SER A 33 -23.94 -7.92 13.79
C SER A 33 -23.33 -8.96 12.86
N TYR A 34 -22.00 -9.04 12.80
CA TYR A 34 -21.28 -10.07 12.04
C TYR A 34 -21.61 -11.48 12.55
N LEU A 35 -21.57 -11.70 13.86
CA LEU A 35 -21.92 -12.99 14.46
C LEU A 35 -23.35 -13.41 14.12
N ASN A 36 -24.32 -12.48 14.19
CA ASN A 36 -25.70 -12.75 13.80
C ASN A 36 -25.83 -13.13 12.33
N HIS A 37 -25.07 -12.48 11.44
CA HIS A 37 -25.03 -12.84 10.04
C HIS A 37 -24.56 -14.29 9.85
N LYS A 38 -23.47 -14.67 10.52
CA LYS A 38 -22.95 -16.06 10.48
C LYS A 38 -23.91 -17.09 11.06
N ILE A 39 -24.59 -16.76 12.16
CA ILE A 39 -25.65 -17.61 12.73
C ILE A 39 -26.77 -17.82 11.71
N THR A 40 -27.20 -16.74 11.05
CA THR A 40 -28.28 -16.78 10.05
C THR A 40 -27.87 -17.62 8.84
N GLU A 41 -26.66 -17.41 8.31
CA GLU A 41 -26.10 -18.16 7.18
C GLU A 41 -26.03 -19.67 7.48
N CYS A 42 -25.47 -20.04 8.64
CA CYS A 42 -25.41 -21.43 9.07
C CYS A 42 -26.81 -22.02 9.26
N THR A 43 -27.74 -21.27 9.86
CA THR A 43 -29.11 -21.73 10.11
C THR A 43 -29.89 -21.94 8.81
N ASN A 44 -29.51 -21.30 7.70
CA ASN A 44 -30.12 -21.56 6.39
C ASN A 44 -29.76 -22.94 5.81
N SER A 45 -28.65 -23.54 6.25
CA SER A 45 -28.26 -24.90 5.86
C SER A 45 -29.07 -25.96 6.60
N GLU A 46 -29.76 -26.83 5.85
CA GLU A 46 -30.55 -27.92 6.43
C GLU A 46 -29.68 -28.91 7.22
N GLY A 47 -28.47 -29.19 6.72
CA GLY A 47 -27.51 -30.07 7.39
C GLY A 47 -27.05 -29.53 8.74
N TYR A 48 -26.90 -28.21 8.86
CA TYR A 48 -26.55 -27.54 10.11
C TYR A 48 -27.70 -27.56 11.12
N ARG A 49 -28.94 -27.31 10.67
CA ARG A 49 -30.13 -27.30 11.55
C ARG A 49 -30.39 -28.66 12.22
N LYS A 50 -30.08 -29.77 11.55
CA LYS A 50 -30.27 -31.13 12.07
C LYS A 50 -29.22 -31.55 13.11
N GLN A 51 -28.14 -30.78 13.28
CA GLN A 51 -27.09 -31.11 14.24
C GLN A 51 -27.48 -30.78 15.68
N SER A 52 -26.77 -31.39 16.62
CA SER A 52 -26.85 -31.02 18.03
C SER A 52 -26.42 -29.56 18.26
N ALA A 53 -26.87 -28.94 19.35
CA ALA A 53 -26.48 -27.58 19.70
C ALA A 53 -24.96 -27.42 19.81
N ASP A 54 -24.28 -28.43 20.39
CA ASP A 54 -22.84 -28.42 20.59
C ASP A 54 -22.09 -28.47 19.24
N THR A 55 -22.50 -29.38 18.35
CA THR A 55 -21.95 -29.47 16.99
C THR A 55 -22.18 -28.17 16.21
N ARG A 56 -23.36 -27.55 16.32
CA ARG A 56 -23.65 -26.26 15.67
C ARG A 56 -22.71 -25.15 16.15
N ASN A 57 -22.44 -25.09 17.46
CA ASN A 57 -21.51 -24.11 18.03
C ASN A 57 -20.08 -24.33 17.53
N VAL A 58 -19.62 -25.59 17.48
CA VAL A 58 -18.29 -25.92 16.94
C VAL A 58 -18.18 -25.55 15.46
N LEU A 59 -19.20 -25.86 14.64
CA LEU A 59 -19.21 -25.51 13.22
C LEU A 59 -19.19 -23.98 12.99
N LEU A 60 -19.94 -23.22 13.80
CA LEU A 60 -19.93 -21.75 13.74
C LEU A 60 -18.55 -21.20 14.12
N ALA A 61 -17.94 -21.71 15.19
CA ALA A 61 -16.60 -21.31 15.61
C ALA A 61 -15.54 -21.64 14.54
N LEU A 62 -15.64 -22.81 13.90
CA LEU A 62 -14.78 -23.19 12.78
C LEU A 62 -14.93 -22.24 11.60
N ASN A 63 -16.15 -21.82 11.26
CA ASN A 63 -16.38 -20.88 10.17
C ASN A 63 -15.76 -19.51 10.44
N ILE A 64 -15.91 -18.99 11.66
CA ILE A 64 -15.30 -17.71 12.06
C ILE A 64 -13.77 -17.81 12.08
N ALA A 65 -13.22 -18.93 12.57
CA ALA A 65 -11.78 -19.17 12.54
C ALA A 65 -11.23 -19.24 11.10
N ASP A 66 -11.95 -19.91 10.19
CA ASP A 66 -11.60 -19.96 8.77
C ASP A 66 -11.57 -18.56 8.13
N ASP A 67 -12.57 -17.72 8.39
CA ASP A 67 -12.57 -16.33 7.92
C ASP A 67 -11.37 -15.54 8.45
N TYR A 68 -11.04 -15.71 9.74
CA TYR A 68 -9.85 -15.10 10.35
C TYR A 68 -8.57 -15.54 9.64
N PHE A 69 -8.36 -16.84 9.44
CA PHE A 69 -7.14 -17.35 8.80
C PHE A 69 -7.05 -16.94 7.32
N LYS A 70 -8.18 -16.87 6.61
CA LYS A 70 -8.23 -16.34 5.23
C LYS A 70 -7.85 -14.87 5.18
N ALA A 71 -8.45 -14.04 6.04
CA ALA A 71 -8.13 -12.62 6.13
C ALA A 71 -6.67 -12.39 6.55
N LYS A 72 -6.18 -13.16 7.52
CA LYS A 72 -4.77 -13.13 7.95
C LYS A 72 -3.83 -13.47 6.79
N LYS A 73 -4.08 -14.58 6.08
CA LYS A 73 -3.27 -14.96 4.92
C LYS A 73 -3.24 -13.88 3.83
N GLN A 74 -4.37 -13.22 3.59
CA GLN A 74 -4.43 -12.09 2.67
C GLN A 74 -3.62 -10.90 3.17
N GLY A 75 -3.69 -10.60 4.47
CA GLY A 75 -2.87 -9.58 5.13
C GLY A 75 -1.37 -9.87 4.98
N ASP A 76 -0.94 -11.09 5.34
CA ASP A 76 0.46 -11.53 5.24
C ASP A 76 0.97 -11.44 3.79
N SER A 77 0.12 -11.78 2.81
CA SER A 77 0.47 -11.66 1.38
C SER A 77 0.65 -10.20 0.96
N LEU A 78 -0.25 -9.31 1.41
CA LEU A 78 -0.16 -7.89 1.10
C LEU A 78 1.06 -7.24 1.76
N GLU A 79 1.41 -7.66 2.98
CA GLU A 79 2.62 -7.20 3.67
C GLU A 79 3.88 -7.59 2.87
N SER A 80 3.96 -8.85 2.41
CA SER A 80 5.06 -9.29 1.54
C SER A 80 5.12 -8.51 0.23
N ASP A 81 3.98 -8.22 -0.40
CA ASP A 81 3.93 -7.42 -1.64
C ASP A 81 4.38 -5.97 -1.41
N ILE A 82 4.04 -5.38 -0.26
CA ILE A 82 4.49 -4.04 0.13
C ILE A 82 6.01 -4.03 0.32
N GLU A 83 6.57 -5.01 1.04
CA GLU A 83 8.02 -5.11 1.24
C GLU A 83 8.79 -5.24 -0.10
N LEU A 84 8.26 -6.03 -1.03
CA LEU A 84 8.83 -6.15 -2.38
C LEU A 84 8.76 -4.82 -3.13
N LYS A 85 7.61 -4.14 -3.10
CA LYS A 85 7.43 -2.84 -3.76
C LYS A 85 8.31 -1.75 -3.16
N ASP A 86 8.52 -1.76 -1.85
CA ASP A 86 9.40 -0.80 -1.18
C ASP A 86 10.86 -1.00 -1.61
N LYS A 87 11.29 -2.25 -1.79
CA LYS A 87 12.61 -2.56 -2.35
C LYS A 87 12.75 -2.10 -3.80
N GLU A 88 11.78 -2.42 -4.66
CA GLU A 88 11.77 -1.97 -6.05
C GLU A 88 11.78 -0.44 -6.15
N MET A 89 11.00 0.25 -5.32
CA MET A 89 10.98 1.71 -5.25
C MET A 89 12.33 2.27 -4.82
N TYR A 90 13.01 1.63 -3.86
CA TYR A 90 14.34 2.04 -3.42
C TYR A 90 15.35 1.92 -4.57
N ASP A 91 15.35 0.80 -5.28
CA ASP A 91 16.24 0.56 -6.43
C ASP A 91 15.99 1.60 -7.54
N LEU A 92 14.72 1.85 -7.88
CA LEU A 92 14.34 2.88 -8.85
C LEU A 92 14.76 4.30 -8.43
N LYS A 93 14.64 4.65 -7.14
CA LYS A 93 15.13 5.94 -6.63
C LYS A 93 16.64 6.06 -6.80
N HIS A 94 17.38 4.98 -6.55
CA HIS A 94 18.83 4.99 -6.73
C HIS A 94 19.23 5.14 -8.21
N GLU A 95 18.53 4.43 -9.10
CA GLU A 95 18.72 4.56 -10.54
C GLU A 95 18.40 5.99 -11.03
N LEU A 96 17.30 6.58 -10.55
CA LEU A 96 16.92 7.96 -10.86
C LEU A 96 18.03 8.95 -10.49
N ILE A 97 18.59 8.83 -9.29
CA ILE A 97 19.72 9.67 -8.84
C ILE A 97 20.92 9.48 -9.75
N SER A 98 21.25 8.23 -10.12
CA SER A 98 22.35 7.93 -11.04
C SER A 98 22.17 8.60 -12.41
N VAL A 99 20.96 8.51 -12.97
CA VAL A 99 20.60 9.16 -14.24
C VAL A 99 20.67 10.68 -14.11
N GLN A 100 20.20 11.25 -13.00
CA GLN A 100 20.23 12.70 -12.77
C GLN A 100 21.67 13.24 -12.69
N ILE A 101 22.58 12.52 -12.04
CA ILE A 101 24.01 12.87 -12.01
C ILE A 101 24.62 12.80 -13.42
N LYS A 102 24.32 11.74 -14.18
CA LYS A 102 24.81 11.60 -15.56
C LYS A 102 24.29 12.74 -16.46
N LEU A 103 23.02 13.11 -16.29
CA LEU A 103 22.41 14.23 -17.02
C LEU A 103 23.12 15.55 -16.68
N GLU A 104 23.33 15.84 -15.40
CA GLU A 104 24.02 17.07 -14.98
C GLU A 104 25.45 17.15 -15.54
N ASN A 105 26.16 16.02 -15.61
CA ASN A 105 27.49 15.97 -16.21
C ASN A 105 27.43 16.21 -17.74
N ALA A 106 26.47 15.59 -18.43
CA ALA A 106 26.28 15.79 -19.87
C ALA A 106 25.90 17.25 -20.20
N GLU A 107 25.08 17.88 -19.36
CA GLU A 107 24.72 19.30 -19.51
C GLU A 107 25.93 20.22 -19.33
N LYS A 108 26.82 19.93 -18.37
CA LYS A 108 28.08 20.65 -18.18
C LYS A 108 29.02 20.50 -19.38
N GLU A 109 29.15 19.29 -19.93
CA GLU A 109 29.96 19.06 -21.13
C GLU A 109 29.37 19.77 -22.35
N LEU A 110 28.05 19.72 -22.52
CA LEU A 110 27.35 20.44 -23.59
C LEU A 110 27.56 21.95 -23.50
N ALA A 111 27.55 22.52 -22.29
CA ALA A 111 27.81 23.94 -22.08
C ALA A 111 29.24 24.32 -22.51
N LYS A 112 30.25 23.54 -22.14
CA LYS A 112 31.64 23.74 -22.58
C LYS A 112 31.80 23.66 -24.10
N MET A 113 31.23 22.63 -24.71
CA MET A 113 31.29 22.46 -26.17
C MET A 113 30.59 23.61 -26.92
N LYS A 114 29.52 24.18 -26.37
CA LYS A 114 28.87 25.37 -26.94
C LYS A 114 29.75 26.61 -26.85
N GLU A 115 30.45 26.81 -25.73
CA GLU A 115 31.38 27.92 -25.55
C GLU A 115 32.56 27.83 -26.53
N GLU A 116 33.20 26.65 -26.61
CA GLU A 116 34.29 26.39 -27.56
C GLU A 116 33.85 26.60 -29.01
N ASN A 117 32.64 26.18 -29.38
CA ASN A 117 32.11 26.37 -30.73
C ASN A 117 31.89 27.86 -31.05
N ASN A 118 31.40 28.65 -30.11
CA ASN A 118 31.27 30.10 -30.27
C ASN A 118 32.63 30.78 -30.49
N ASP A 119 33.63 30.40 -29.69
CA ASP A 119 34.99 30.95 -29.82
C ASP A 119 35.61 30.62 -31.18
N LEU A 120 35.46 29.36 -31.63
CA LEU A 120 35.92 28.93 -32.95
C LEU A 120 35.19 29.69 -34.07
N GLN A 121 33.87 29.89 -33.98
CA GLN A 121 33.13 30.70 -34.95
C GLN A 121 33.65 32.14 -35.00
N MET A 122 33.97 32.75 -33.86
CA MET A 122 34.55 34.10 -33.80
C MET A 122 35.93 34.16 -34.45
N GLN A 123 36.77 33.14 -34.22
CA GLN A 123 38.08 33.03 -34.88
C GLN A 123 37.95 32.87 -36.40
N ILE A 124 37.01 32.06 -36.87
CA ILE A 124 36.74 31.88 -38.31
C ILE A 124 36.39 33.23 -38.94
N VAL A 125 35.44 33.98 -38.37
CA VAL A 125 35.03 35.30 -38.89
C VAL A 125 36.21 36.28 -38.93
N LYS A 126 37.06 36.27 -37.90
CA LYS A 126 38.25 37.13 -37.84
C LYS A 126 39.25 36.80 -38.95
N LEU A 127 39.56 35.51 -39.12
CA LEU A 127 40.47 35.04 -40.18
C LEU A 127 39.92 35.32 -41.58
N GLU A 128 38.63 35.10 -41.81
CA GLU A 128 37.96 35.42 -43.08
C GLU A 128 38.08 36.92 -43.41
N THR A 129 37.89 37.78 -42.42
CA THR A 129 38.02 39.25 -42.58
C THR A 129 39.46 39.65 -42.92
N GLU A 130 40.45 39.09 -42.21
CA GLU A 130 41.87 39.33 -42.48
C GLU A 130 42.28 38.87 -43.89
N MET A 131 41.83 37.68 -44.33
CA MET A 131 42.09 37.20 -45.69
C MET A 131 41.46 38.09 -46.76
N LYS A 132 40.24 38.59 -46.51
CA LYS A 132 39.54 39.48 -47.45
C LYS A 132 40.24 40.82 -47.59
N ASN A 133 40.82 41.34 -46.50
CA ASN A 133 41.62 42.56 -46.52
C ASN A 133 42.98 42.38 -47.21
N ARG A 134 43.64 41.21 -47.08
CA ARG A 134 44.89 40.90 -47.78
C ARG A 134 44.75 40.68 -49.29
N ARG A 135 43.52 40.39 -49.77
CA ARG A 135 43.21 40.19 -51.20
C ARG A 135 42.79 41.48 -51.92
N LYS A 136 42.62 42.59 -51.20
CA LYS A 136 42.46 43.93 -51.77
C LYS A 136 43.81 44.61 -51.91
#